data_AF-A0A7J7G126-F1
#
_entry.id   AF-A0A7J7G126-F1
#
_cell.length_a   1.000
_cell.length_b   1.000
_cell.length_c   1.000
_cell.angle_alpha   90.00
_cell.angle_beta   90.00
_cell.angle_gamma   90.00
#
_symmetry.space_group_name_H-M   'P 1'
#
loop_
_entity.id
_entity.type
_entity.pdbx_description
1 polymer ?
#
loop_
_entity_poly.entity_id
_entity_poly.type
_entity_poly.pdbx_seq_one_letter_code
_entity_poly.pdbx_strand_id
1 'polypeptide(L)'
;MNLPTVFTLQQKLRRVTFHRRHSDVVIEFIEGLVETYPGLQYLDGFPEVKVVLRADVSSTYDKVAVISGGGSGHEPAHAGFVGEGMLTAAICGDVFASPPVGSILAGIRAVTGPMGCLLIVTNYTGDRLNFGLAAEQAKSEGYKVEMVIVGDDCALPPPRGIVGRRGLAGTILVNKVVGAAAASGLSLADVAAEAKRASEIVGTMGVALSVCTLPGEVTSDRLGPGKMELGLGIHGEPGAAVADIQSVDNVVSHVLKQILSPETNYVPITRGSRVVLMINGLGATPVMELMIAAGKAVPRLQLEHGLAVDRVYTGSFMTSLDMAGFSISIMKADQGILQRLDAATKAPYWPVGVDGNHPPAKIPVPIPPHHSTKSDESLSSPQQLNQQGRILEAAIEAAASAVINLRDSLNEWDSKVGDGDCGSTMFKGATAIHEDMKKHYPLNDAAETVNEIASSVSRVMGGTSGIIYDIFCKAAYAWLKANSHSVVTPLQWADALEAAIAAVSKYGGASAGYRTLLDALIPASAVLKERLSAGDDPVNAFVLSSEAALAGAESTKHMQAQAGRSAYVSGDILASVPDPGAMAAASWYRAAALAVKDKYQSS
;
A
#
# COMPACT_ATOMS: atom_id res chain seq x y z
N MET A 1 16.05 20.18 32.53
CA MET A 1 16.72 19.10 31.78
C MET A 1 15.72 18.58 30.77
N ASN A 2 15.90 18.98 29.51
CA ASN A 2 15.02 18.59 28.40
C ASN A 2 15.34 17.16 27.98
N LEU A 3 14.38 16.25 28.07
CA LEU A 3 14.43 14.94 27.44
C LEU A 3 14.36 15.14 25.91
N PRO A 4 15.25 14.53 25.11
CA PRO A 4 15.15 14.61 23.67
C PRO A 4 13.98 13.73 23.20
N THR A 5 13.00 14.35 22.55
CA THR A 5 11.90 13.67 21.87
C THR A 5 12.47 12.72 20.81
N VAL A 6 12.17 11.43 20.94
CA VAL A 6 12.60 10.40 19.99
C VAL A 6 11.75 10.53 18.72
N PHE A 7 12.31 11.13 17.68
CA PHE A 7 11.67 11.24 16.36
C PHE A 7 11.72 9.90 15.60
N THR A 8 10.65 9.56 14.88
CA THR A 8 10.55 8.36 14.05
C THR A 8 11.46 8.42 12.82
N LEU A 9 11.81 7.27 12.24
CA LEU A 9 12.67 7.17 11.04
C LEU A 9 12.12 7.95 9.83
N GLN A 10 10.78 8.04 9.71
CA GLN A 10 10.08 8.87 8.72
C GLN A 10 10.36 10.38 8.90
N GLN A 11 10.47 10.88 10.13
CA GLN A 11 10.81 12.28 10.39
C GLN A 11 12.29 12.59 10.11
N LYS A 12 13.18 11.58 10.21
CA LYS A 12 14.60 11.73 9.88
C LYS A 12 14.88 11.73 8.38
N LEU A 13 14.14 10.93 7.58
CA LEU A 13 14.24 10.94 6.11
C LEU A 13 13.80 12.27 5.47
N ARG A 14 12.93 13.03 6.14
CA ARG A 14 12.49 14.38 5.72
C ARG A 14 13.52 15.49 5.97
N ARG A 15 14.69 15.19 6.56
CA ARG A 15 15.79 16.16 6.80
C ARG A 15 16.99 16.01 5.86
N VAL A 16 16.91 15.16 4.83
CA VAL A 16 17.70 15.47 3.63
C VAL A 16 16.98 16.63 2.97
N THR A 17 17.47 17.85 3.18
CA THR A 17 17.04 18.99 2.36
C THR A 17 17.41 18.65 0.93
N PHE A 18 16.44 18.19 0.14
CA PHE A 18 16.59 17.86 -1.28
C PHE A 18 16.90 19.09 -2.15
N HIS A 19 17.00 20.28 -1.56
CA HIS A 19 17.18 21.54 -2.26
C HIS A 19 18.37 22.35 -1.72
N ARG A 20 19.06 23.06 -2.60
CA ARG A 20 20.17 23.96 -2.22
C ARG A 20 19.65 25.23 -1.52
N ARG A 21 18.49 25.76 -1.95
CA ARG A 21 17.75 26.88 -1.32
C ARG A 21 16.23 26.72 -1.53
N HIS A 22 15.42 27.23 -0.61
CA HIS A 22 13.95 27.15 -0.70
C HIS A 22 13.37 27.74 -2.00
N SER A 23 13.98 28.80 -2.53
CA SER A 23 13.57 29.46 -3.78
C SER A 23 13.81 28.61 -5.04
N ASP A 24 14.65 27.58 -4.96
CA ASP A 24 15.20 26.90 -6.13
C ASP A 24 14.55 25.51 -6.34
N VAL A 25 13.68 25.06 -5.44
CA VAL A 25 13.11 23.68 -5.46
C VAL A 25 12.39 23.33 -6.75
N VAL A 26 11.67 24.29 -7.35
CA VAL A 26 10.95 24.09 -8.61
C VAL A 26 11.91 23.97 -9.79
N ILE A 27 13.01 24.73 -9.76
CA ILE A 27 14.04 24.69 -10.80
C ILE A 27 14.78 23.34 -10.73
N GLU A 28 15.20 22.93 -9.54
CA GLU A 28 15.87 21.64 -9.34
C GLU A 28 14.96 20.46 -9.74
N PHE A 29 13.65 20.55 -9.48
CA PHE A 29 12.67 19.60 -10.00
C PHE A 29 12.64 19.58 -11.54
N ILE A 30 12.56 20.74 -12.19
CA ILE A 30 12.53 20.83 -13.64
C ILE A 30 13.82 20.27 -14.26
N GLU A 31 14.98 20.63 -13.71
CA GLU A 31 16.29 20.11 -14.14
C GLU A 31 16.34 18.58 -14.03
N GLY A 32 15.92 18.01 -12.90
CA GLY A 32 15.84 16.56 -12.73
C GLY A 32 14.87 15.89 -13.71
N LEU A 33 13.74 16.54 -14.00
CA LEU A 33 12.74 16.03 -14.93
C LEU A 33 13.29 15.98 -16.36
N VAL A 34 13.92 17.05 -16.85
CA VAL A 34 14.47 17.10 -18.23
C VAL A 34 15.70 16.21 -18.41
N GLU A 35 16.51 16.03 -17.36
CA GLU A 35 17.63 15.07 -17.38
C GLU A 35 17.13 13.62 -17.43
N THR A 36 15.96 13.34 -16.83
CA THR A 36 15.36 12.01 -16.81
C THR A 36 14.64 11.67 -18.13
N TYR A 37 13.96 12.64 -18.74
CA TYR A 37 13.07 12.41 -19.89
C TYR A 37 13.55 13.19 -21.12
N PRO A 38 14.23 12.54 -22.09
CA PRO A 38 14.83 13.21 -23.25
C PRO A 38 13.82 13.82 -24.23
N GLY A 39 12.53 13.48 -24.08
CA GLY A 39 11.44 14.12 -24.83
C GLY A 39 11.03 15.49 -24.29
N LEU A 40 11.64 15.95 -23.19
CA LEU A 40 11.34 17.22 -22.52
C LEU A 40 12.52 18.18 -22.59
N GLN A 41 12.22 19.48 -22.60
CA GLN A 41 13.18 20.57 -22.51
C GLN A 41 12.70 21.62 -21.50
N TYR A 42 13.67 22.30 -20.89
CA TYR A 42 13.44 23.46 -20.03
C TYR A 42 13.71 24.73 -20.84
N LEU A 43 12.73 25.64 -20.91
CA LEU A 43 12.90 26.92 -21.59
C LEU A 43 13.87 27.83 -20.82
N ASP A 44 15.02 28.12 -21.44
CA ASP A 44 16.06 28.96 -20.84
C ASP A 44 15.61 30.44 -20.76
N GLY A 45 15.31 30.88 -19.55
CA GLY A 45 15.00 32.27 -19.19
C GLY A 45 15.27 32.51 -17.71
N PHE A 46 16.34 31.90 -17.20
CA PHE A 46 16.65 31.78 -15.78
C PHE A 46 16.76 33.14 -15.07
N PRO A 47 16.26 33.28 -13.82
CA PRO A 47 15.51 32.29 -13.02
C PRO A 47 13.97 32.41 -13.16
N GLU A 48 13.49 33.37 -13.94
CA GLU A 48 12.09 33.83 -13.91
C GLU A 48 11.15 32.95 -14.75
N VAL A 49 11.70 32.30 -15.78
CA VAL A 49 10.96 31.40 -16.67
C VAL A 49 11.11 29.96 -16.19
N LYS A 50 9.97 29.33 -15.86
CA LYS A 50 9.88 27.95 -15.35
C LYS A 50 8.90 27.18 -16.23
N VAL A 51 9.34 26.82 -17.43
CA VAL A 51 8.50 26.20 -18.46
C VAL A 51 9.13 24.90 -18.95
N VAL A 52 8.39 23.81 -18.80
CA VAL A 52 8.73 22.51 -19.39
C VAL A 52 7.95 22.36 -20.69
N LEU A 53 8.62 22.01 -21.78
CA LEU A 53 8.00 21.83 -23.10
C LEU A 53 8.53 20.57 -23.78
N ARG A 54 7.83 20.08 -24.80
CA ARG A 54 8.30 18.93 -25.58
C ARG A 54 9.53 19.32 -26.41
N ALA A 55 10.54 18.46 -26.45
CA ALA A 55 11.76 18.70 -27.21
C ALA A 55 11.55 18.79 -28.74
N ASP A 56 10.42 18.29 -29.24
CA ASP A 56 10.08 18.23 -30.66
C ASP A 56 9.18 19.37 -31.15
N VAL A 57 8.93 20.40 -30.31
CA VAL A 57 8.09 21.55 -30.68
C VAL A 57 8.87 22.87 -30.70
N SER A 58 8.39 23.82 -31.50
CA SER A 58 8.88 25.19 -31.57
C SER A 58 7.75 26.13 -32.02
N SER A 59 8.05 27.41 -32.23
CA SER A 59 7.09 28.40 -32.73
C SER A 59 6.55 28.12 -34.14
N THR A 60 7.07 27.11 -34.84
CA THR A 60 6.55 26.64 -36.14
C THR A 60 5.72 25.37 -36.04
N TYR A 61 5.25 25.00 -34.85
CA TYR A 61 4.44 23.79 -34.64
C TYR A 61 3.15 23.82 -35.47
N ASP A 62 2.85 22.71 -36.15
CA ASP A 62 1.81 22.60 -37.17
C ASP A 62 0.45 22.14 -36.65
N LYS A 63 0.33 21.87 -35.35
CA LYS A 63 -0.92 21.52 -34.65
C LYS A 63 -1.24 22.54 -33.56
N VAL A 64 -2.44 22.43 -33.00
CA VAL A 64 -2.81 23.23 -31.83
C VAL A 64 -1.90 22.86 -30.66
N ALA A 65 -1.25 23.85 -30.06
CA ALA A 65 -0.48 23.63 -28.83
C ALA A 65 -1.42 23.58 -27.63
N VAL A 66 -1.28 22.58 -26.75
CA VAL A 66 -2.06 22.47 -25.52
C VAL A 66 -1.16 22.83 -24.34
N ILE A 67 -1.45 23.91 -23.65
CA ILE A 67 -0.63 24.43 -22.55
C ILE A 67 -1.45 24.36 -21.27
N SER A 68 -0.84 23.89 -20.20
CA SER A 68 -1.41 23.95 -18.85
C SER A 68 -0.33 24.40 -17.86
N GLY A 69 -0.66 24.45 -16.57
CA GLY A 69 0.25 24.96 -15.56
C GLY A 69 -0.49 25.49 -14.34
N GLY A 70 0.29 25.96 -13.37
CA GLY A 70 -0.20 26.38 -12.06
C GLY A 70 0.94 26.40 -11.06
N GLY A 71 0.61 26.51 -9.77
CA GLY A 71 1.61 26.36 -8.71
C GLY A 71 2.25 24.97 -8.72
N SER A 72 3.52 24.90 -8.33
CA SER A 72 4.22 23.63 -8.11
C SER A 72 3.79 22.96 -6.79
N GLY A 73 4.16 21.71 -6.59
CA GLY A 73 3.77 20.90 -5.43
C GLY A 73 2.63 19.91 -5.71
N HIS A 74 2.25 19.76 -6.97
CA HIS A 74 1.23 18.82 -7.45
C HIS A 74 1.80 17.72 -8.35
N GLU A 75 3.12 17.58 -8.37
CA GLU A 75 3.84 16.68 -9.27
C GLU A 75 3.28 15.24 -9.17
N PRO A 76 3.03 14.57 -10.31
CA PRO A 76 3.52 14.90 -11.65
C PRO A 76 2.74 16.00 -12.40
N ALA A 77 1.63 16.52 -11.86
CA ALA A 77 0.91 17.62 -12.49
C ALA A 77 1.75 18.92 -12.44
N HIS A 78 1.93 19.66 -13.54
CA HIS A 78 1.53 19.35 -14.93
C HIS A 78 2.69 18.84 -15.80
N ALA A 79 3.93 19.09 -15.40
CA ALA A 79 5.11 18.84 -16.24
C ALA A 79 5.30 17.36 -16.61
N GLY A 80 4.91 16.43 -15.75
CA GLY A 80 4.93 14.99 -16.04
C GLY A 80 3.92 14.54 -17.11
N PHE A 81 3.00 15.41 -17.52
CA PHE A 81 2.03 15.18 -18.60
C PHE A 81 2.36 15.92 -19.89
N VAL A 82 3.55 16.50 -20.00
CA VAL A 82 4.09 17.06 -21.23
C VAL A 82 4.58 15.92 -22.12
N GLY A 83 4.11 15.88 -23.36
CA GLY A 83 4.39 14.81 -24.30
C GLY A 83 3.42 14.80 -25.48
N GLU A 84 3.85 14.22 -26.59
CA GLU A 84 2.99 13.99 -27.75
C GLU A 84 1.70 13.27 -27.30
N GLY A 85 0.53 13.74 -27.75
CA GLY A 85 -0.79 13.20 -27.36
C GLY A 85 -1.35 13.71 -26.02
N MET A 86 -0.63 14.58 -25.30
CA MET A 86 -1.09 15.29 -24.08
C MET A 86 -0.72 16.77 -24.13
N LEU A 87 0.02 17.30 -23.15
CA LEU A 87 0.40 18.72 -23.10
C LEU A 87 1.61 18.98 -24.01
N THR A 88 1.58 20.12 -24.70
CA THR A 88 2.72 20.67 -25.43
C THR A 88 3.72 21.34 -24.49
N ALA A 89 3.22 22.06 -23.47
CA ALA A 89 4.04 22.69 -22.44
C ALA A 89 3.28 22.78 -21.10
N ALA A 90 4.05 22.84 -20.02
CA ALA A 90 3.58 23.10 -18.67
C ALA A 90 4.31 24.32 -18.09
N ILE A 91 3.54 25.29 -17.57
CA ILE A 91 4.07 26.48 -16.91
C ILE A 91 4.07 26.26 -15.39
N CYS A 92 5.24 26.21 -14.78
CA CYS A 92 5.41 25.95 -13.36
C CYS A 92 5.56 27.26 -12.58
N GLY A 93 4.66 27.53 -11.65
CA GLY A 93 4.80 28.60 -10.67
C GLY A 93 5.67 28.17 -9.48
N ASP A 94 5.75 29.02 -8.46
CA ASP A 94 6.30 28.59 -7.17
C ASP A 94 5.35 27.61 -6.46
N VAL A 95 5.80 27.00 -5.35
CA VAL A 95 4.99 26.02 -4.62
C VAL A 95 3.66 26.66 -4.19
N PHE A 96 2.55 26.10 -4.69
CA PHE A 96 1.17 26.56 -4.50
C PHE A 96 0.89 28.02 -4.91
N ALA A 97 1.73 28.61 -5.76
CA ALA A 97 1.55 29.96 -6.27
C ALA A 97 1.50 29.95 -7.81
N SER A 98 0.46 30.57 -8.36
CA SER A 98 0.27 30.67 -9.81
C SER A 98 1.49 31.27 -10.53
N PRO A 99 1.87 30.77 -11.72
CA PRO A 99 3.03 31.30 -12.44
C PRO A 99 2.83 32.77 -12.85
N PRO A 100 3.91 33.55 -12.90
CA PRO A 100 3.85 34.94 -13.35
C PRO A 100 3.50 35.01 -14.84
N VAL A 101 2.79 36.09 -15.22
CA VAL A 101 2.35 36.35 -16.60
C VAL A 101 3.49 36.23 -17.62
N GLY A 102 4.69 36.72 -17.27
CA GLY A 102 5.87 36.64 -18.14
C GLY A 102 6.29 35.21 -18.47
N SER A 103 6.24 34.29 -17.51
CA SER A 103 6.56 32.86 -17.72
C SER A 103 5.50 32.18 -18.61
N ILE A 104 4.22 32.51 -18.40
CA ILE A 104 3.12 31.99 -19.24
C ILE A 104 3.27 32.47 -20.69
N LEU A 105 3.53 33.76 -20.90
CA LEU A 105 3.78 34.33 -22.23
C LEU A 105 5.00 33.73 -22.91
N ALA A 106 6.10 33.50 -22.17
CA ALA A 106 7.27 32.83 -22.70
C ALA A 106 6.93 31.43 -23.21
N GLY A 107 6.14 30.66 -22.45
CA GLY A 107 5.63 29.35 -22.87
C GLY A 107 4.76 29.42 -24.12
N ILE A 108 3.79 30.35 -24.17
CA ILE A 108 2.94 30.56 -25.37
C ILE A 108 3.81 30.83 -26.60
N ARG A 109 4.74 31.79 -26.52
CA ARG A 109 5.61 32.16 -27.64
C ARG A 109 6.51 31.00 -28.09
N ALA A 110 6.96 30.16 -27.15
CA ALA A 110 7.87 29.06 -27.45
C ALA A 110 7.22 27.93 -28.26
N VAL A 111 5.92 27.66 -28.06
CA VAL A 111 5.27 26.46 -28.62
C VAL A 111 4.09 26.71 -29.54
N THR A 112 3.65 27.97 -29.69
CA THR A 112 2.44 28.30 -30.47
C THR A 112 2.77 28.64 -31.92
N GLY A 113 2.36 27.76 -32.84
CA GLY A 113 2.43 28.02 -34.28
C GLY A 113 1.13 28.56 -34.89
N PRO A 114 0.98 28.52 -36.23
CA PRO A 114 -0.15 29.14 -36.95
C PRO A 114 -1.55 28.62 -36.58
N MET A 115 -1.61 27.40 -36.03
CA MET A 115 -2.84 26.77 -35.55
C MET A 115 -3.31 27.30 -34.19
N GLY A 116 -2.45 28.04 -33.47
CA GLY A 116 -2.76 28.61 -32.17
C GLY A 116 -2.57 27.65 -31.00
N CYS A 117 -2.92 28.11 -29.80
CA CYS A 117 -2.82 27.34 -28.58
C CYS A 117 -4.10 27.39 -27.73
N LEU A 118 -4.35 26.31 -27.00
CA LEU A 118 -5.37 26.23 -25.96
C LEU A 118 -4.70 26.20 -24.59
N LEU A 119 -5.13 27.11 -23.72
CA LEU A 119 -4.76 27.13 -22.30
C LEU A 119 -5.79 26.34 -21.49
N ILE A 120 -5.37 25.26 -20.83
CA ILE A 120 -6.18 24.52 -19.84
C ILE A 120 -5.77 24.97 -18.45
N VAL A 121 -6.70 25.60 -17.74
CA VAL A 121 -6.42 26.31 -16.48
C VAL A 121 -7.29 25.76 -15.36
N THR A 122 -6.67 25.35 -14.26
CA THR A 122 -7.38 24.97 -13.02
C THR A 122 -8.15 26.16 -12.46
N ASN A 123 -9.35 25.93 -11.93
CA ASN A 123 -10.21 27.03 -11.45
C ASN A 123 -9.78 27.58 -10.08
N TYR A 124 -8.64 28.26 -10.06
CA TYR A 124 -8.14 29.08 -8.97
C TYR A 124 -8.00 30.52 -9.44
N THR A 125 -8.30 31.47 -8.55
CA THR A 125 -8.34 32.90 -8.91
C THR A 125 -7.00 33.39 -9.46
N GLY A 126 -5.88 33.01 -8.82
CA GLY A 126 -4.54 33.36 -9.29
C GLY A 126 -4.28 32.87 -10.72
N ASP A 127 -4.56 31.60 -10.99
CA ASP A 127 -4.37 31.00 -12.31
C ASP A 127 -5.26 31.67 -13.36
N ARG A 128 -6.53 31.89 -13.06
CA ARG A 128 -7.46 32.56 -13.98
C ARG A 128 -7.00 33.94 -14.39
N LEU A 129 -6.53 34.73 -13.43
CA LEU A 129 -6.09 36.11 -13.68
C LEU A 129 -4.75 36.13 -14.44
N ASN A 130 -3.76 35.34 -14.02
CA ASN A 130 -2.44 35.31 -14.66
C ASN A 130 -2.50 34.74 -16.09
N PHE A 131 -3.15 33.59 -16.29
CA PHE A 131 -3.32 33.00 -17.63
C PHE A 131 -4.22 33.85 -18.51
N GLY A 132 -5.28 34.46 -17.95
CA GLY A 132 -6.17 35.36 -18.69
C GLY A 132 -5.43 36.58 -19.23
N LEU A 133 -4.63 37.26 -18.39
CA LEU A 133 -3.83 38.40 -18.82
C LEU A 133 -2.76 38.00 -19.84
N ALA A 134 -2.09 36.86 -19.65
CA ALA A 134 -1.15 36.32 -20.64
C ALA A 134 -1.82 36.00 -21.97
N ALA A 135 -3.05 35.45 -21.97
CA ALA A 135 -3.81 35.18 -23.19
C ALA A 135 -4.14 36.46 -23.95
N GLU A 136 -4.61 37.51 -23.27
CA GLU A 136 -4.92 38.79 -23.90
C GLU A 136 -3.67 39.48 -24.47
N GLN A 137 -2.55 39.41 -23.75
CA GLN A 137 -1.28 39.93 -24.26
C GLN A 137 -0.77 39.13 -25.47
N ALA A 138 -0.85 37.79 -25.44
CA ALA A 138 -0.49 36.97 -26.59
C ALA A 138 -1.40 37.23 -27.82
N LYS A 139 -2.70 37.46 -27.62
CA LYS A 139 -3.61 37.86 -28.70
C LYS A 139 -3.21 39.20 -29.31
N SER A 140 -2.80 40.17 -28.49
CA SER A 140 -2.30 41.46 -28.97
C SER A 140 -1.00 41.34 -29.79
N GLU A 141 -0.21 40.27 -29.54
CA GLU A 141 0.99 39.90 -30.31
C GLU A 141 0.67 39.11 -31.59
N GLY A 142 -0.61 38.80 -31.84
CA GLY A 142 -1.08 38.10 -33.04
C GLY A 142 -1.23 36.58 -32.88
N TYR A 143 -1.01 36.02 -31.69
CA TYR A 143 -1.26 34.60 -31.45
C TYR A 143 -2.76 34.30 -31.35
N LYS A 144 -3.17 33.15 -31.89
CA LYS A 144 -4.52 32.62 -31.69
C LYS A 144 -4.54 31.83 -30.38
N VAL A 145 -5.30 32.32 -29.40
CA VAL A 145 -5.33 31.74 -28.06
C VAL A 145 -6.78 31.54 -27.60
N GLU A 146 -7.11 30.32 -27.21
CA GLU A 146 -8.34 30.01 -26.46
C GLU A 146 -7.97 29.58 -25.03
N MET A 147 -8.91 29.72 -24.11
CA MET A 147 -8.72 29.34 -22.70
C MET A 147 -9.95 28.62 -22.16
N VAL A 148 -9.73 27.46 -21.53
CA VAL A 148 -10.77 26.68 -20.87
C VAL A 148 -10.40 26.48 -19.40
N ILE A 149 -11.37 26.77 -18.53
CA ILE A 149 -11.24 26.65 -17.09
C ILE A 149 -11.81 25.30 -16.65
N VAL A 150 -11.05 24.51 -15.90
CA VAL A 150 -11.49 23.23 -15.35
C VAL A 150 -11.84 23.40 -13.87
N GLY A 151 -13.11 23.16 -13.55
CA GLY A 151 -13.65 23.16 -12.19
C GLY A 151 -14.41 21.87 -11.92
N ASP A 152 -13.68 20.82 -11.56
CA ASP A 152 -14.19 19.47 -11.36
C ASP A 152 -14.48 19.11 -9.89
N ASP A 153 -14.12 19.94 -8.91
CA ASP A 153 -14.40 19.65 -7.50
C ASP A 153 -15.91 19.64 -7.16
N CYS A 154 -16.39 18.53 -6.59
CA CYS A 154 -17.77 18.30 -6.17
C CYS A 154 -17.97 18.42 -4.64
N ALA A 155 -16.91 18.70 -3.87
CA ALA A 155 -16.97 18.71 -2.42
C ALA A 155 -17.97 19.72 -1.84
N LEU A 156 -18.07 20.90 -2.46
CA LEU A 156 -18.81 22.03 -1.90
C LEU A 156 -20.09 22.28 -2.72
N PRO A 157 -21.28 22.32 -2.08
CA PRO A 157 -22.55 22.50 -2.78
C PRO A 157 -22.72 23.92 -3.36
N PRO A 158 -23.60 24.10 -4.36
CA PRO A 158 -23.98 25.44 -4.84
C PRO A 158 -24.83 26.20 -3.80
N PRO A 159 -24.86 27.55 -3.84
CA PRO A 159 -24.19 28.44 -4.81
C PRO A 159 -22.70 28.69 -4.46
N ARG A 160 -21.87 28.82 -5.50
CA ARG A 160 -20.40 29.00 -5.38
C ARG A 160 -19.91 30.40 -5.81
N GLY A 161 -20.83 31.34 -5.99
CA GLY A 161 -20.54 32.67 -6.52
C GLY A 161 -19.80 32.62 -7.87
N ILE A 162 -19.00 33.64 -8.15
CA ILE A 162 -18.23 33.80 -9.40
C ILE A 162 -16.97 32.89 -9.42
N VAL A 163 -16.55 32.42 -8.24
CA VAL A 163 -15.34 31.58 -8.10
C VAL A 163 -15.57 30.17 -8.61
N GLY A 164 -16.74 29.57 -8.35
CA GLY A 164 -17.10 28.25 -8.87
C GLY A 164 -16.47 27.07 -8.11
N ARG A 165 -16.30 25.94 -8.81
CA ARG A 165 -15.71 24.67 -8.32
C ARG A 165 -14.19 24.70 -8.50
N ARG A 166 -13.41 24.23 -7.53
CA ARG A 166 -11.93 24.12 -7.67
C ARG A 166 -11.56 23.17 -8.81
N GLY A 167 -10.40 23.37 -9.43
CA GLY A 167 -9.82 22.43 -10.40
C GLY A 167 -8.87 21.46 -9.70
N LEU A 168 -9.13 20.15 -9.80
CA LEU A 168 -8.40 19.07 -9.14
C LEU A 168 -7.97 18.01 -10.17
N ALA A 169 -7.78 16.76 -9.72
CA ALA A 169 -7.21 15.65 -10.50
C ALA A 169 -7.98 15.32 -11.80
N GLY A 170 -9.27 15.64 -11.90
CA GLY A 170 -10.04 15.48 -13.14
C GLY A 170 -9.49 16.29 -14.31
N THR A 171 -8.74 17.36 -14.03
CA THR A 171 -7.99 18.14 -15.02
C THR A 171 -7.04 17.26 -15.84
N ILE A 172 -6.47 16.21 -15.27
CA ILE A 172 -5.53 15.32 -15.98
C ILE A 172 -6.27 14.49 -17.04
N LEU A 173 -7.51 14.06 -16.77
CA LEU A 173 -8.36 13.41 -17.77
C LEU A 173 -8.71 14.38 -18.91
N VAL A 174 -9.01 15.64 -18.59
CA VAL A 174 -9.25 16.69 -19.60
C VAL A 174 -8.01 16.90 -20.46
N ASN A 175 -6.82 17.03 -19.84
CA ASN A 175 -5.56 17.16 -20.57
C ASN A 175 -5.31 16.00 -21.54
N LYS A 176 -5.63 14.76 -21.14
CA LYS A 176 -5.50 13.59 -22.02
C LYS A 176 -6.44 13.66 -23.21
N VAL A 177 -7.72 13.97 -22.96
CA VAL A 177 -8.74 14.04 -24.01
C VAL A 177 -8.37 15.11 -25.04
N VAL A 178 -8.03 16.29 -24.56
CA VAL A 178 -7.72 17.47 -25.37
C VAL A 178 -6.39 17.34 -26.11
N GLY A 179 -5.37 16.79 -25.45
CA GLY A 179 -4.08 16.52 -26.09
C GLY A 179 -4.19 15.52 -27.24
N ALA A 180 -4.99 14.46 -27.07
CA ALA A 180 -5.27 13.51 -28.14
C ALA A 180 -6.09 14.14 -29.28
N ALA A 181 -7.02 15.05 -28.96
CA ALA A 181 -7.77 15.82 -29.94
C ALA A 181 -6.86 16.73 -30.79
N ALA A 182 -5.99 17.51 -30.13
CA ALA A 182 -5.01 18.36 -30.80
C ALA A 182 -4.01 17.53 -31.64
N ALA A 183 -3.53 16.40 -31.11
CA ALA A 183 -2.62 15.50 -31.82
C ALA A 183 -3.24 14.90 -33.09
N SER A 184 -4.57 14.72 -33.11
CA SER A 184 -5.32 14.28 -34.30
C SER A 184 -5.54 15.37 -35.37
N GLY A 185 -5.02 16.58 -35.15
CA GLY A 185 -5.04 17.67 -36.14
C GLY A 185 -6.33 18.51 -36.15
N LEU A 186 -7.13 18.47 -35.08
CA LEU A 186 -8.32 19.31 -34.96
C LEU A 186 -7.96 20.80 -34.89
N SER A 187 -8.92 21.65 -35.30
CA SER A 187 -8.79 23.11 -35.23
C SER A 187 -8.81 23.61 -33.78
N LEU A 188 -8.26 24.81 -33.52
CA LEU A 188 -8.28 25.40 -32.18
C LEU A 188 -9.69 25.50 -31.60
N ALA A 189 -10.68 25.88 -32.42
CA ALA A 189 -12.07 25.98 -32.00
C ALA A 189 -12.66 24.62 -31.60
N ASP A 190 -12.37 23.56 -32.36
CA ASP A 190 -12.86 22.21 -32.07
C ASP A 190 -12.19 21.64 -30.81
N VAL A 191 -10.88 21.87 -30.65
CA VAL A 191 -10.11 21.46 -29.47
C VAL A 191 -10.63 22.18 -28.22
N ALA A 192 -10.90 23.49 -28.30
CA ALA A 192 -11.49 24.26 -27.21
C ALA A 192 -12.91 23.79 -26.86
N ALA A 193 -13.73 23.47 -27.87
CA ALA A 193 -15.07 22.91 -27.65
C ALA A 193 -15.01 21.52 -26.99
N GLU A 194 -14.05 20.67 -27.39
CA GLU A 194 -13.83 19.35 -26.78
C GLU A 194 -13.35 19.48 -25.33
N ALA A 195 -12.44 20.42 -25.04
CA ALA A 195 -12.00 20.73 -23.69
C ALA A 195 -13.13 21.20 -22.78
N LYS A 196 -13.99 22.10 -23.27
CA LYS A 196 -15.16 22.57 -22.52
C LYS A 196 -16.09 21.41 -22.18
N ARG A 197 -16.46 20.59 -23.17
CA ARG A 197 -17.31 19.41 -22.94
C ARG A 197 -16.68 18.44 -21.93
N ALA A 198 -15.39 18.14 -22.07
CA ALA A 198 -14.69 17.24 -21.15
C ALA A 198 -14.69 17.78 -19.71
N SER A 199 -14.53 19.09 -19.53
CA SER A 199 -14.56 19.74 -18.21
C SER A 199 -15.94 19.70 -17.54
N GLU A 200 -17.03 19.70 -18.32
CA GLU A 200 -18.41 19.69 -17.83
C GLU A 200 -18.90 18.28 -17.44
N ILE A 201 -18.20 17.23 -17.87
CA ILE A 201 -18.60 15.84 -17.64
C ILE A 201 -17.68 15.09 -16.66
N VAL A 202 -16.83 15.81 -15.93
CA VAL A 202 -15.92 15.26 -14.91
C VAL A 202 -16.19 15.87 -13.54
N GLY A 203 -16.15 15.02 -12.52
CA GLY A 203 -16.36 15.38 -11.13
C GLY A 203 -15.39 14.67 -10.22
N THR A 204 -14.84 15.40 -9.25
CA THR A 204 -13.79 14.95 -8.34
C THR A 204 -14.12 15.32 -6.92
N MET A 205 -13.81 14.45 -5.97
CA MET A 205 -13.80 14.82 -4.55
C MET A 205 -12.66 14.11 -3.84
N GLY A 206 -11.93 14.87 -3.02
CA GLY A 206 -10.82 14.39 -2.19
C GLY A 206 -11.23 14.00 -0.78
N VAL A 207 -10.35 13.24 -0.13
CA VAL A 207 -10.36 12.98 1.32
C VAL A 207 -8.90 12.94 1.79
N ALA A 208 -8.63 13.59 2.93
CA ALA A 208 -7.29 13.68 3.49
C ALA A 208 -7.26 13.27 4.96
N LEU A 209 -6.21 12.55 5.36
CA LEU A 209 -5.90 12.16 6.74
C LEU A 209 -4.90 13.12 7.40
N SER A 210 -4.21 13.92 6.59
CA SER A 210 -3.25 14.94 7.02
C SER A 210 -3.28 16.11 6.05
N VAL A 211 -2.79 17.27 6.49
CA VAL A 211 -2.48 18.39 5.59
C VAL A 211 -1.04 18.25 5.08
N CYS A 212 -0.76 18.83 3.91
CA CYS A 212 0.58 18.89 3.36
C CYS A 212 1.52 19.77 4.20
N THR A 213 2.82 19.50 4.10
CA THR A 213 3.92 20.28 4.69
C THR A 213 4.58 21.13 3.61
N LEU A 214 4.52 22.46 3.75
CA LEU A 214 5.25 23.36 2.85
C LEU A 214 6.77 23.24 3.07
N PRO A 215 7.60 23.31 2.01
CA PRO A 215 9.05 23.22 2.15
C PRO A 215 9.61 24.30 3.10
N GLY A 216 10.21 23.88 4.22
CA GLY A 216 10.79 24.77 5.23
C GLY A 216 9.87 25.14 6.37
N GLU A 217 8.59 24.79 6.27
CA GLU A 217 7.58 25.09 7.28
C GLU A 217 7.29 23.89 8.19
N VAL A 218 6.67 24.15 9.33
CA VAL A 218 6.15 23.11 10.22
C VAL A 218 4.78 22.67 9.71
N THR A 219 4.54 21.37 9.67
CA THR A 219 3.23 20.80 9.31
C THR A 219 2.14 21.33 10.24
N SER A 220 1.04 21.85 9.68
CA SER A 220 -0.12 22.29 10.45
C SER A 220 -0.82 21.10 11.12
N ASP A 221 -1.23 21.24 12.39
CA ASP A 221 -1.95 20.18 13.12
C ASP A 221 -3.48 20.23 12.97
N ARG A 222 -4.03 21.14 12.15
CA ARG A 222 -5.45 21.51 12.09
C ARG A 222 -6.46 20.35 12.11
N LEU A 223 -6.12 19.17 11.57
CA LEU A 223 -7.00 18.00 11.60
C LEU A 223 -7.00 17.29 12.95
N GLY A 224 -5.86 17.21 13.63
CA GLY A 224 -5.67 16.39 14.82
C GLY A 224 -5.63 14.87 14.52
N PRO A 225 -5.21 14.06 15.51
CA PRO A 225 -5.15 12.61 15.37
C PRO A 225 -6.54 11.99 15.25
N GLY A 226 -6.68 10.94 14.45
CA GLY A 226 -7.94 10.19 14.33
C GLY A 226 -9.03 10.89 13.51
N LYS A 227 -8.69 12.00 12.83
CA LYS A 227 -9.61 12.75 11.98
C LYS A 227 -9.26 12.60 10.49
N MET A 228 -10.26 12.85 9.66
CA MET A 228 -10.14 13.00 8.22
C MET A 228 -10.93 14.22 7.76
N GLU A 229 -10.49 14.86 6.67
CA GLU A 229 -11.22 15.97 6.06
C GLU A 229 -11.72 15.59 4.67
N LEU A 230 -13.03 15.75 4.50
CA LEU A 230 -13.77 15.46 3.28
C LEU A 230 -13.73 16.70 2.40
N GLY A 231 -13.26 16.55 1.17
CA GLY A 231 -13.21 17.62 0.18
C GLY A 231 -12.09 18.63 0.41
N LEU A 232 -11.02 18.26 1.12
CA LEU A 232 -9.83 19.11 1.28
C LEU A 232 -9.23 19.47 -0.09
N GLY A 233 -8.81 20.73 -0.27
CA GLY A 233 -8.26 21.23 -1.52
C GLY A 233 -6.77 20.91 -1.72
N ILE A 234 -6.30 20.91 -2.98
CA ILE A 234 -4.91 20.53 -3.30
C ILE A 234 -3.84 21.50 -2.76
N HIS A 235 -4.18 22.68 -2.26
CA HIS A 235 -3.25 23.58 -1.58
C HIS A 235 -3.43 23.60 -0.05
N GLY A 236 -4.15 22.60 0.50
CA GLY A 236 -4.44 22.53 1.93
C GLY A 236 -5.68 23.33 2.37
N GLU A 237 -6.46 23.86 1.42
CA GLU A 237 -7.65 24.66 1.73
C GLU A 237 -8.71 23.80 2.43
N PRO A 238 -9.45 24.37 3.41
CA PRO A 238 -10.50 23.65 4.13
C PRO A 238 -11.48 22.95 3.19
N GLY A 239 -11.88 21.76 3.60
CA GLY A 239 -12.84 20.94 2.90
C GLY A 239 -14.29 21.27 3.25
N ALA A 240 -15.18 20.35 2.88
CA ALA A 240 -16.59 20.43 3.22
C ALA A 240 -16.86 20.09 4.70
N ALA A 241 -16.11 19.13 5.26
CA ALA A 241 -16.28 18.70 6.65
C ALA A 241 -15.03 17.99 7.20
N VAL A 242 -14.82 18.11 8.51
CA VAL A 242 -13.89 17.27 9.28
C VAL A 242 -14.72 16.22 10.02
N ALA A 243 -14.31 14.95 9.93
CA ALA A 243 -14.98 13.82 10.54
C ALA A 243 -13.97 12.89 11.22
N ASP A 244 -14.44 11.98 12.08
CA ASP A 244 -13.62 10.87 12.56
C ASP A 244 -13.21 9.97 11.40
N ILE A 245 -12.02 9.36 11.49
CA ILE A 245 -11.57 8.38 10.50
C ILE A 245 -12.60 7.24 10.41
N GLN A 246 -12.97 6.89 9.19
CA GLN A 246 -13.90 5.81 8.89
C GLN A 246 -13.23 4.71 8.06
N SER A 247 -13.91 3.56 7.94
CA SER A 247 -13.49 2.54 7.00
C SER A 247 -13.49 3.09 5.57
N VAL A 248 -12.54 2.64 4.74
CA VAL A 248 -12.47 3.01 3.32
C VAL A 248 -13.78 2.73 2.57
N ASP A 249 -14.55 1.73 3.01
CA ASP A 249 -15.87 1.43 2.48
C ASP A 249 -16.87 2.58 2.65
N ASN A 250 -16.91 3.19 3.84
CA ASN A 250 -17.78 4.33 4.12
C ASN A 250 -17.29 5.59 3.42
N VAL A 251 -15.98 5.82 3.41
CA VAL A 251 -15.34 6.97 2.76
C VAL A 251 -15.64 6.96 1.25
N VAL A 252 -15.38 5.84 0.57
CA VAL A 252 -15.67 5.69 -0.86
C VAL A 252 -17.17 5.88 -1.13
N SER A 253 -18.06 5.29 -0.32
CA SER A 253 -19.52 5.48 -0.49
C SER A 253 -19.91 6.96 -0.39
N HIS A 254 -19.37 7.69 0.58
CA HIS A 254 -19.64 9.12 0.75
C HIS A 254 -19.15 9.95 -0.44
N VAL A 255 -17.90 9.74 -0.85
CA VAL A 255 -17.28 10.46 -1.98
C VAL A 255 -18.07 10.22 -3.28
N LEU A 256 -18.44 8.97 -3.57
CA LEU A 256 -19.22 8.65 -4.77
C LEU A 256 -20.62 9.26 -4.74
N LYS A 257 -21.30 9.22 -3.59
CA LYS A 257 -22.63 9.85 -3.42
C LYS A 257 -22.57 11.36 -3.66
N GLN A 258 -21.52 12.03 -3.18
CA GLN A 258 -21.36 13.46 -3.36
C GLN A 258 -21.09 13.81 -4.83
N ILE A 259 -20.20 13.08 -5.52
CA ILE A 259 -19.90 13.32 -6.94
C ILE A 259 -21.15 13.09 -7.80
N LEU A 260 -21.93 12.04 -7.51
CA LEU A 260 -23.09 11.60 -8.29
C LEU A 260 -24.42 12.16 -7.76
N SER A 261 -24.39 13.16 -6.87
CA SER A 261 -25.57 13.72 -6.21
C SER A 261 -26.51 14.39 -7.24
N PRO A 262 -27.77 13.93 -7.36
CA PRO A 262 -28.78 14.60 -8.19
C PRO A 262 -29.11 16.02 -7.71
N GLU A 263 -28.91 16.30 -6.42
CA GLU A 263 -29.18 17.61 -5.80
C GLU A 263 -28.18 18.67 -6.28
N THR A 264 -26.90 18.31 -6.38
CA THR A 264 -25.87 19.22 -6.92
C THR A 264 -25.83 19.20 -8.45
N ASN A 265 -26.10 18.04 -9.05
CA ASN A 265 -26.09 17.79 -10.50
C ASN A 265 -24.83 18.33 -11.19
N TYR A 266 -23.67 18.22 -10.53
CA TYR A 266 -22.40 18.73 -11.05
C TYR A 266 -21.84 17.96 -12.25
N VAL A 267 -22.29 16.72 -12.43
CA VAL A 267 -21.93 15.88 -13.58
C VAL A 267 -23.19 15.22 -14.15
N PRO A 268 -23.35 15.16 -15.48
CA PRO A 268 -24.52 14.57 -16.14
C PRO A 268 -24.42 13.03 -16.22
N ILE A 269 -24.24 12.39 -15.06
CA ILE A 269 -24.08 10.93 -14.93
C ILE A 269 -25.34 10.35 -14.29
N THR A 270 -26.01 9.47 -15.02
CA THR A 270 -27.20 8.75 -14.58
C THR A 270 -26.99 7.25 -14.70
N ARG A 271 -27.81 6.45 -14.01
CA ARG A 271 -27.81 4.98 -14.15
C ARG A 271 -27.85 4.58 -15.63
N GLY A 272 -27.03 3.59 -16.00
CA GLY A 272 -26.81 3.17 -17.39
C GLY A 272 -25.73 3.97 -18.13
N SER A 273 -25.20 5.06 -17.55
CA SER A 273 -24.06 5.77 -18.12
C SER A 273 -22.80 4.91 -18.06
N ARG A 274 -21.93 5.14 -19.06
CA ARG A 274 -20.56 4.67 -19.11
C ARG A 274 -19.65 5.71 -18.46
N VAL A 275 -18.67 5.26 -17.69
CA VAL A 275 -17.77 6.14 -16.91
C VAL A 275 -16.32 5.65 -16.93
N VAL A 276 -15.43 6.60 -16.74
CA VAL A 276 -14.01 6.42 -16.43
C VAL A 276 -13.80 6.79 -14.97
N LEU A 277 -13.09 5.93 -14.24
CA LEU A 277 -12.73 6.14 -12.84
C LEU A 277 -11.24 6.47 -12.73
N MET A 278 -10.88 7.49 -11.95
CA MET A 278 -9.51 7.74 -11.51
C MET A 278 -9.46 7.78 -9.98
N ILE A 279 -8.59 6.97 -9.39
CA ILE A 279 -8.21 7.02 -7.99
C ILE A 279 -6.84 7.68 -7.91
N ASN A 280 -6.80 8.90 -7.40
CA ASN A 280 -5.61 9.73 -7.34
C ASN A 280 -5.06 9.81 -5.90
N GLY A 281 -3.80 9.46 -5.70
CA GLY A 281 -3.09 9.70 -4.44
C GLY A 281 -2.69 11.16 -4.29
N LEU A 282 -2.84 11.72 -3.09
CA LEU A 282 -2.49 13.12 -2.80
C LEU A 282 -1.02 13.31 -2.38
N GLY A 283 -0.20 12.25 -2.37
CA GLY A 283 1.22 12.34 -2.03
C GLY A 283 1.70 11.13 -1.24
N ALA A 284 1.35 11.08 0.05
CA ALA A 284 1.90 10.09 0.99
C ALA A 284 1.07 8.79 1.13
N THR A 285 0.03 8.61 0.31
CA THR A 285 -0.81 7.41 0.35
C THR A 285 -0.18 6.26 -0.44
N PRO A 286 0.12 5.10 0.18
CA PRO A 286 0.69 3.95 -0.51
C PRO A 286 -0.21 3.42 -1.64
N VAL A 287 0.40 2.89 -2.70
CA VAL A 287 -0.32 2.27 -3.84
C VAL A 287 -1.26 1.16 -3.37
N MET A 288 -0.89 0.41 -2.33
CA MET A 288 -1.76 -0.62 -1.74
C MET A 288 -3.11 -0.03 -1.28
N GLU A 289 -3.09 1.11 -0.60
CA GLU A 289 -4.31 1.77 -0.13
C GLU A 289 -5.14 2.34 -1.28
N LEU A 290 -4.49 2.89 -2.31
CA LEU A 290 -5.17 3.35 -3.53
C LEU A 290 -5.85 2.18 -4.27
N MET A 291 -5.19 1.02 -4.35
CA MET A 291 -5.77 -0.20 -4.96
C MET A 291 -6.95 -0.74 -4.14
N ILE A 292 -6.89 -0.65 -2.81
CA ILE A 292 -8.04 -0.97 -1.95
C ILE A 292 -9.21 -0.02 -2.26
N ALA A 293 -8.96 1.29 -2.35
CA ALA A 293 -10.00 2.26 -2.70
C ALA A 293 -10.60 1.99 -4.09
N ALA A 294 -9.78 1.65 -5.10
CA ALA A 294 -10.24 1.23 -6.42
C ALA A 294 -11.13 -0.03 -6.35
N GLY A 295 -10.68 -1.06 -5.63
CA GLY A 295 -11.42 -2.31 -5.41
C GLY A 295 -12.74 -2.11 -4.65
N LYS A 296 -12.90 -1.00 -3.93
CA LYS A 296 -14.15 -0.58 -3.29
C LYS A 296 -15.03 0.31 -4.15
N ALA A 297 -14.44 1.14 -5.00
CA ALA A 297 -15.17 2.09 -5.84
C ALA A 297 -15.81 1.41 -7.06
N VAL A 298 -15.09 0.52 -7.75
CA VAL A 298 -15.57 -0.13 -8.97
C VAL A 298 -16.87 -0.93 -8.73
N PRO A 299 -16.96 -1.84 -7.73
CA PRO A 299 -18.19 -2.58 -7.50
C PRO A 299 -19.36 -1.69 -7.08
N ARG A 300 -19.11 -0.60 -6.32
CA ARG A 300 -20.17 0.34 -5.92
C ARG A 300 -20.75 1.09 -7.12
N LEU A 301 -19.88 1.58 -8.02
CA LEU A 301 -20.31 2.21 -9.26
C LEU A 301 -21.17 1.26 -10.11
N GLN A 302 -20.75 0.00 -10.23
CA GLN A 302 -21.45 -1.00 -11.03
C GLN A 302 -22.76 -1.47 -10.41
N LEU A 303 -22.75 -1.85 -9.13
CA LEU A 303 -23.88 -2.52 -8.48
C LEU A 303 -24.88 -1.53 -7.87
N GLU A 304 -24.38 -0.53 -7.14
CA GLU A 304 -25.24 0.44 -6.42
C GLU A 304 -25.72 1.55 -7.36
N HIS A 305 -24.79 2.15 -8.13
CA HIS A 305 -25.11 3.26 -9.04
C HIS A 305 -25.54 2.80 -10.44
N GLY A 306 -25.33 1.53 -10.81
CA GLY A 306 -25.72 0.97 -12.10
C GLY A 306 -24.96 1.58 -13.28
N LEU A 307 -23.66 1.85 -13.10
CA LEU A 307 -22.78 2.47 -14.09
C LEU A 307 -21.82 1.45 -14.69
N ALA A 308 -21.56 1.57 -15.99
CA ALA A 308 -20.52 0.78 -16.64
C ALA A 308 -19.16 1.47 -16.48
N VAL A 309 -18.26 0.88 -15.70
CA VAL A 309 -16.89 1.39 -15.51
C VAL A 309 -15.98 0.81 -16.61
N ASP A 310 -15.65 1.61 -17.61
CA ASP A 310 -14.88 1.15 -18.79
C ASP A 310 -13.36 1.24 -18.56
N ARG A 311 -12.90 2.23 -17.80
CA ARG A 311 -11.48 2.46 -17.50
C ARG A 311 -11.30 2.78 -16.04
N VAL A 312 -10.21 2.29 -15.45
CA VAL A 312 -9.81 2.58 -14.08
C VAL A 312 -8.34 2.99 -14.08
N TYR A 313 -8.09 4.22 -13.66
CA TYR A 313 -6.75 4.77 -13.47
C TYR A 313 -6.46 4.83 -11.98
N THR A 314 -5.30 4.37 -11.52
CA THR A 314 -4.94 4.39 -10.09
C THR A 314 -3.46 4.72 -9.94
N GLY A 315 -3.15 5.72 -9.12
CA GLY A 315 -1.79 6.23 -8.96
C GLY A 315 -1.78 7.67 -8.45
N SER A 316 -0.63 8.34 -8.52
CA SER A 316 -0.48 9.76 -8.20
C SER A 316 -0.46 10.57 -9.50
N PHE A 317 -1.52 11.34 -9.74
CA PHE A 317 -1.69 12.14 -10.95
C PHE A 317 -1.60 13.63 -10.66
N MET A 318 -2.23 14.09 -9.58
CA MET A 318 -2.18 15.46 -9.10
C MET A 318 -2.11 15.41 -7.57
N THR A 319 -0.92 15.62 -7.03
CA THR A 319 -0.64 15.50 -5.60
C THR A 319 -0.86 16.82 -4.86
N SER A 320 -0.63 16.80 -3.56
CA SER A 320 -0.46 17.97 -2.70
C SER A 320 0.73 17.69 -1.79
N LEU A 321 1.93 17.75 -2.36
CA LEU A 321 3.19 17.42 -1.70
C LEU A 321 3.14 16.04 -0.99
N ASP A 322 3.24 16.03 0.33
CA ASP A 322 3.26 14.85 1.20
C ASP A 322 1.91 14.56 1.88
N MET A 323 0.82 15.13 1.37
CA MET A 323 -0.51 14.91 1.92
C MET A 323 -0.91 13.43 1.87
N ALA A 324 -1.20 12.85 3.03
CA ALA A 324 -1.82 11.53 3.11
C ALA A 324 -3.32 11.66 2.87
N GLY A 325 -3.79 11.07 1.77
CA GLY A 325 -5.16 11.16 1.28
C GLY A 325 -5.30 10.69 -0.17
N PHE A 326 -6.53 10.61 -0.65
CA PHE A 326 -6.80 10.29 -2.05
C PHE A 326 -8.00 11.09 -2.56
N SER A 327 -8.13 11.20 -3.87
CA SER A 327 -9.34 11.71 -4.52
C SER A 327 -9.88 10.70 -5.52
N ILE A 328 -11.20 10.76 -5.71
CA ILE A 328 -11.90 10.00 -6.74
C ILE A 328 -12.37 10.99 -7.79
N SER A 329 -12.01 10.75 -9.05
CA SER A 329 -12.58 11.45 -10.21
C SER A 329 -13.41 10.50 -11.05
N ILE A 330 -14.58 10.95 -11.48
CA ILE A 330 -15.48 10.22 -12.38
C ILE A 330 -15.72 11.11 -13.60
N MET A 331 -15.40 10.60 -14.77
CA MET A 331 -15.71 11.24 -16.05
C MET A 331 -16.75 10.42 -16.80
N LYS A 332 -17.83 11.05 -17.27
CA LYS A 332 -18.77 10.41 -18.19
C LYS A 332 -18.03 10.04 -19.47
N ALA A 333 -18.22 8.82 -19.95
CA ALA A 333 -17.56 8.32 -21.14
C ALA A 333 -18.57 8.00 -22.24
N ASP A 334 -18.15 8.29 -23.46
CA ASP A 334 -18.69 7.71 -24.69
C ASP A 334 -17.53 7.13 -25.51
N GLN A 335 -17.81 6.60 -26.70
CA GLN A 335 -16.77 6.01 -27.51
C GLN A 335 -15.70 7.01 -27.95
N GLY A 336 -16.06 8.29 -28.11
CA GLY A 336 -15.12 9.35 -28.46
C GLY A 336 -14.14 9.62 -27.31
N ILE A 337 -14.67 9.82 -26.09
CA ILE A 337 -13.83 10.01 -24.88
C ILE A 337 -12.92 8.80 -24.66
N LEU A 338 -13.44 7.58 -24.79
CA LEU A 338 -12.62 6.36 -24.64
C LEU A 338 -11.50 6.30 -25.67
N GLN A 339 -11.78 6.57 -26.95
CA GLN A 339 -10.75 6.63 -27.98
C GLN A 339 -9.68 7.69 -27.70
N ARG A 340 -10.05 8.85 -27.16
CA ARG A 340 -9.09 9.90 -26.77
C ARG A 340 -8.23 9.49 -25.59
N LEU A 341 -8.82 8.84 -24.59
CA LEU A 341 -8.09 8.32 -23.43
C LEU A 341 -7.13 7.20 -23.82
N ASP A 342 -7.56 6.30 -24.70
CA ASP A 342 -6.78 5.15 -25.19
C ASP A 342 -5.71 5.55 -26.24
N ALA A 343 -5.82 6.75 -26.84
CA ALA A 343 -4.83 7.22 -27.81
C ALA A 343 -3.43 7.27 -27.20
N ALA A 344 -2.42 6.84 -27.97
CA ALA A 344 -1.03 6.82 -27.51
C ALA A 344 -0.53 8.20 -27.06
N THR A 345 0.34 8.22 -26.06
CA THR A 345 1.05 9.42 -25.63
C THR A 345 2.47 9.11 -25.21
N LYS A 346 3.36 10.10 -25.36
CA LYS A 346 4.74 10.07 -24.84
C LYS A 346 4.89 10.81 -23.50
N ALA A 347 3.79 11.24 -22.89
CA ALA A 347 3.80 11.87 -21.57
C ALA A 347 4.29 10.89 -20.49
N PRO A 348 5.36 11.21 -19.73
CA PRO A 348 6.01 10.22 -18.87
C PRO A 348 5.14 9.62 -17.75
N TYR A 349 4.16 10.37 -17.25
CA TYR A 349 3.33 9.96 -16.12
C TYR A 349 1.89 9.58 -16.50
N TRP A 350 1.58 9.46 -17.80
CA TRP A 350 0.33 8.82 -18.21
C TRP A 350 0.48 7.29 -18.10
N PRO A 351 -0.39 6.60 -17.36
CA PRO A 351 -0.23 5.18 -17.09
C PRO A 351 -0.39 4.37 -18.37
N VAL A 352 0.53 3.43 -18.57
CA VAL A 352 0.53 2.50 -19.69
C VAL A 352 -0.50 1.39 -19.42
N GLY A 353 -1.40 1.13 -20.38
CA GLY A 353 -2.15 -0.14 -20.46
C GLY A 353 -3.42 -0.25 -19.61
N VAL A 354 -4.39 0.65 -19.80
CA VAL A 354 -5.77 0.45 -19.29
C VAL A 354 -6.81 0.32 -20.39
N ASP A 355 -6.38 0.28 -21.65
CA ASP A 355 -7.23 0.10 -22.81
C ASP A 355 -7.77 -1.35 -22.90
N GLY A 356 -8.87 -1.51 -23.64
CA GLY A 356 -9.50 -2.82 -23.87
C GLY A 356 -10.66 -3.17 -22.93
N ASN A 357 -11.14 -4.42 -23.03
CA ASN A 357 -12.20 -4.97 -22.20
C ASN A 357 -11.60 -5.71 -21.00
N HIS A 358 -12.15 -5.52 -19.81
CA HIS A 358 -11.69 -6.18 -18.59
C HIS A 358 -12.23 -7.63 -18.52
N PRO A 359 -11.37 -8.67 -18.61
CA PRO A 359 -11.80 -10.04 -18.36
C PRO A 359 -12.15 -10.24 -16.87
N PRO A 360 -12.77 -11.37 -16.48
CA PRO A 360 -13.04 -11.67 -15.08
C PRO A 360 -11.76 -11.58 -14.22
N ALA A 361 -11.81 -10.76 -13.17
CA ALA A 361 -10.64 -10.48 -12.33
C ALA A 361 -10.13 -11.70 -11.52
N LYS A 362 -10.95 -12.76 -11.38
CA LYS A 362 -10.61 -13.97 -10.64
C LYS A 362 -10.74 -15.19 -11.55
N ILE A 363 -9.68 -15.98 -11.61
CA ILE A 363 -9.69 -17.33 -12.18
C ILE A 363 -9.60 -18.34 -11.04
N PRO A 364 -10.29 -19.49 -11.13
CA PRO A 364 -10.18 -20.52 -10.12
C PRO A 364 -8.75 -21.09 -10.10
N VAL A 365 -8.27 -21.45 -8.91
CA VAL A 365 -7.00 -22.16 -8.77
C VAL A 365 -7.11 -23.51 -9.49
N PRO A 366 -6.14 -23.90 -10.33
CA PRO A 366 -6.09 -25.24 -10.88
C PRO A 366 -5.95 -26.25 -9.74
N ILE A 367 -7.00 -27.02 -9.48
CA ILE A 367 -6.95 -28.11 -8.51
C ILE A 367 -6.19 -29.27 -9.19
N PRO A 368 -5.13 -29.84 -8.60
CA PRO A 368 -4.50 -31.04 -9.12
C PRO A 368 -5.55 -32.15 -9.30
N PRO A 369 -5.48 -32.97 -10.36
CA PRO A 369 -6.38 -34.11 -10.49
C PRO A 369 -6.25 -34.96 -9.21
N HIS A 370 -7.35 -35.07 -8.46
CA HIS A 370 -7.41 -35.87 -7.25
C HIS A 370 -6.94 -37.30 -7.57
N HIS A 371 -5.75 -37.67 -7.11
CA HIS A 371 -5.38 -39.08 -7.02
C HIS A 371 -6.05 -39.64 -5.76
N SER A 372 -6.87 -40.66 -5.98
CA SER A 372 -7.43 -41.57 -4.98
C SER A 372 -8.63 -41.05 -4.17
N THR A 373 -9.80 -41.45 -4.67
CA THR A 373 -10.85 -42.10 -3.86
C THR A 373 -10.23 -43.13 -2.91
N LYS A 374 -9.72 -42.69 -1.75
CA LYS A 374 -9.87 -43.50 -0.54
C LYS A 374 -11.21 -43.07 0.03
N SER A 375 -12.15 -43.98 -0.15
CA SER A 375 -13.47 -44.03 0.48
C SER A 375 -13.62 -43.14 1.71
N ASP A 376 -14.72 -42.37 1.72
CA ASP A 376 -15.48 -41.95 2.90
C ASP A 376 -15.93 -43.18 3.73
N GLU A 377 -15.02 -44.10 4.05
CA GLU A 377 -15.24 -45.10 5.08
C GLU A 377 -14.99 -44.42 6.43
N SER A 378 -16.09 -43.87 6.94
CA SER A 378 -16.33 -43.61 8.36
C SER A 378 -15.27 -42.75 9.07
N LEU A 379 -15.55 -41.45 9.15
CA LEU A 379 -15.36 -40.74 10.43
C LEU A 379 -16.32 -41.39 11.45
N SER A 380 -15.93 -42.56 11.95
CA SER A 380 -16.58 -43.27 13.03
C SER A 380 -16.68 -42.36 14.25
N SER A 381 -17.81 -42.41 14.96
CA SER A 381 -18.15 -41.78 16.24
C SER A 381 -16.96 -41.30 17.09
N PRO A 382 -17.06 -40.17 17.83
CA PRO A 382 -15.94 -39.63 18.61
C PRO A 382 -15.34 -40.72 19.50
N GLN A 383 -14.17 -41.23 19.10
CA GLN A 383 -13.42 -42.15 19.94
C GLN A 383 -13.07 -41.36 21.20
N GLN A 384 -13.44 -41.89 22.38
CA GLN A 384 -12.96 -41.32 23.62
C GLN A 384 -11.44 -41.19 23.55
N LEU A 385 -10.93 -39.99 23.83
CA LEU A 385 -9.49 -39.75 23.85
C LEU A 385 -8.85 -40.69 24.87
N ASN A 386 -7.82 -41.41 24.42
CA ASN A 386 -7.00 -42.18 25.34
C ASN A 386 -6.17 -41.22 26.23
N GLN A 387 -5.44 -41.75 27.21
CA GLN A 387 -4.65 -40.91 28.12
C GLN A 387 -3.65 -40.02 27.38
N GLN A 388 -2.98 -40.53 26.33
CA GLN A 388 -2.05 -39.74 25.53
C GLN A 388 -2.76 -38.64 24.74
N GLY A 389 -3.91 -38.94 24.15
CA GLY A 389 -4.71 -37.95 23.41
C GLY A 389 -5.15 -36.79 24.29
N ARG A 390 -5.54 -37.05 25.55
CA ARG A 390 -5.90 -35.99 26.52
C ARG A 390 -4.70 -35.15 26.95
N ILE A 391 -3.51 -35.75 27.04
CA ILE A 391 -2.27 -35.03 27.37
C ILE A 391 -1.84 -34.18 26.17
N LEU A 392 -1.90 -34.73 24.95
CA LEU A 392 -1.54 -34.05 23.72
C LEU A 392 -2.47 -32.87 23.43
N GLU A 393 -3.79 -33.06 23.61
CA GLU A 393 -4.79 -32.00 23.53
C GLU A 393 -4.45 -30.82 24.46
N ALA A 394 -4.21 -31.13 25.74
CA ALA A 394 -3.89 -30.10 26.74
C ALA A 394 -2.57 -29.37 26.44
N ALA A 395 -1.56 -30.09 25.95
CA ALA A 395 -0.28 -29.51 25.59
C ALA A 395 -0.42 -28.55 24.39
N ILE A 396 -1.14 -28.97 23.34
CA ILE A 396 -1.38 -28.14 22.15
C ILE A 396 -2.24 -26.91 22.51
N GLU A 397 -3.29 -27.09 23.31
CA GLU A 397 -4.16 -25.98 23.74
C GLU A 397 -3.39 -24.92 24.53
N ALA A 398 -2.56 -25.35 25.48
CA ALA A 398 -1.73 -24.46 26.28
C ALA A 398 -0.66 -23.75 25.43
N ALA A 399 0.02 -24.49 24.54
CA ALA A 399 1.01 -23.95 23.62
C ALA A 399 0.41 -22.86 22.70
N ALA A 400 -0.73 -23.15 22.06
CA ALA A 400 -1.42 -22.21 21.18
C ALA A 400 -1.88 -20.97 21.95
N SER A 401 -2.48 -21.16 23.13
CA SER A 401 -2.96 -20.07 23.99
C SER A 401 -1.82 -19.15 24.45
N ALA A 402 -0.66 -19.71 24.80
CA ALA A 402 0.51 -18.93 25.19
C ALA A 402 1.01 -18.03 24.05
N VAL A 403 1.04 -18.54 22.81
CA VAL A 403 1.46 -17.77 21.64
C VAL A 403 0.45 -16.68 21.29
N ILE A 404 -0.85 -16.98 21.36
CA ILE A 404 -1.93 -16.01 21.13
C ILE A 404 -1.78 -14.81 22.07
N ASN A 405 -1.50 -15.07 23.35
CA ASN A 405 -1.33 -14.02 24.36
C ASN A 405 -0.03 -13.23 24.22
N LEU A 406 0.99 -13.78 23.55
CA LEU A 406 2.29 -13.13 23.36
C LEU A 406 2.35 -12.22 22.12
N ARG A 407 1.28 -12.15 21.33
CA ARG A 407 1.22 -11.43 20.04
C ARG A 407 1.82 -10.02 20.11
N ASP A 408 1.36 -9.20 21.04
CA ASP A 408 1.72 -7.78 21.05
C ASP A 408 3.18 -7.59 21.50
N SER A 409 3.65 -8.37 22.47
CA SER A 409 5.05 -8.35 22.89
C SER A 409 6.00 -8.82 21.79
N LEU A 410 5.63 -9.86 21.04
CA LEU A 410 6.41 -10.34 19.91
C LEU A 410 6.53 -9.29 18.80
N ASN A 411 5.43 -8.61 18.45
CA ASN A 411 5.48 -7.51 17.48
C ASN A 411 6.30 -6.33 18.01
N GLU A 412 6.23 -6.02 19.32
CA GLU A 412 7.02 -4.95 19.91
C GLU A 412 8.52 -5.24 19.81
N TRP A 413 8.95 -6.45 20.20
CA TRP A 413 10.36 -6.85 20.08
C TRP A 413 10.81 -6.89 18.63
N ASP A 414 10.01 -7.48 17.74
CA ASP A 414 10.32 -7.60 16.32
C ASP A 414 10.34 -6.25 15.60
N SER A 415 9.56 -5.25 16.03
CA SER A 415 9.62 -3.91 15.45
C SER A 415 10.98 -3.22 15.65
N LYS A 416 11.77 -3.67 16.65
CA LYS A 416 13.11 -3.13 16.95
C LYS A 416 14.21 -3.85 16.18
N VAL A 417 14.05 -5.15 15.90
CA VAL A 417 15.11 -6.01 15.32
C VAL A 417 14.75 -6.67 13.99
N GLY A 418 13.53 -6.45 13.50
CA GLY A 418 12.95 -7.06 12.30
C GLY A 418 11.92 -6.12 11.64
N ASP A 419 10.82 -6.69 11.14
CA ASP A 419 9.74 -5.97 10.44
C ASP A 419 8.45 -5.77 11.28
N GLY A 420 8.45 -6.25 12.53
CA GLY A 420 7.37 -5.98 13.48
C GLY A 420 6.11 -6.82 13.26
N ASP A 421 6.23 -7.97 12.59
CA ASP A 421 5.11 -8.84 12.25
C ASP A 421 5.18 -10.25 12.86
N CYS A 422 6.27 -10.59 13.55
CA CYS A 422 6.49 -11.92 14.14
C CYS A 422 5.29 -12.38 14.99
N GLY A 423 4.80 -11.53 15.90
CA GLY A 423 3.67 -11.82 16.75
C GLY A 423 2.37 -12.01 16.00
N SER A 424 2.12 -11.19 14.97
CA SER A 424 0.95 -11.32 14.09
C SER A 424 0.97 -12.62 13.30
N THR A 425 2.15 -13.06 12.84
CA THR A 425 2.33 -14.31 12.11
C THR A 425 2.14 -15.52 13.03
N MET A 426 2.74 -15.50 14.22
CA MET A 426 2.59 -16.55 15.23
C MET A 426 1.14 -16.68 15.74
N PHE A 427 0.46 -15.54 15.95
CA PHE A 427 -0.96 -15.51 16.33
C PHE A 427 -1.84 -16.23 15.32
N LYS A 428 -1.69 -15.96 14.01
CA LYS A 428 -2.47 -16.63 12.95
C LYS A 428 -2.33 -18.15 13.01
N GLY A 429 -1.10 -18.63 13.14
CA GLY A 429 -0.81 -20.07 13.25
C GLY A 429 -1.44 -20.70 14.48
N ALA A 430 -1.24 -20.09 15.65
CA ALA A 430 -1.78 -20.59 16.91
C ALA A 430 -3.32 -20.59 16.94
N THR A 431 -3.96 -19.56 16.38
CA THR A 431 -5.43 -19.52 16.23
C THR A 431 -5.92 -20.64 15.31
N ALA A 432 -5.26 -20.86 14.16
CA ALA A 432 -5.64 -21.94 13.25
C ALA A 432 -5.48 -23.33 13.90
N ILE A 433 -4.40 -23.57 14.64
CA ILE A 433 -4.21 -24.81 15.39
C ILE A 433 -5.35 -25.01 16.40
N HIS A 434 -5.69 -23.98 17.18
CA HIS A 434 -6.75 -24.06 18.19
C HIS A 434 -8.14 -24.33 17.57
N GLU A 435 -8.42 -23.74 16.40
CA GLU A 435 -9.67 -23.95 15.67
C GLU A 435 -9.75 -25.32 14.98
N ASP A 436 -8.66 -25.77 14.35
CA ASP A 436 -8.59 -27.02 13.60
C ASP A 436 -8.54 -28.23 14.55
N MET A 437 -7.84 -28.12 15.68
CA MET A 437 -7.75 -29.18 16.69
C MET A 437 -9.11 -29.64 17.18
N LYS A 438 -10.03 -28.68 17.44
CA LYS A 438 -11.39 -28.98 17.93
C LYS A 438 -12.26 -29.70 16.91
N LYS A 439 -11.87 -29.70 15.63
CA LYS A 439 -12.69 -30.20 14.52
C LYS A 439 -12.10 -31.44 13.84
N HIS A 440 -10.78 -31.50 13.67
CA HIS A 440 -10.16 -32.40 12.70
C HIS A 440 -8.96 -33.20 13.23
N TYR A 441 -8.33 -32.82 14.35
CA TYR A 441 -7.07 -33.44 14.74
C TYR A 441 -7.27 -34.88 15.25
N PRO A 442 -6.52 -35.87 14.74
CA PRO A 442 -6.58 -37.24 15.20
C PRO A 442 -5.77 -37.41 16.50
N LEU A 443 -6.20 -36.80 17.59
CA LEU A 443 -5.44 -36.66 18.85
C LEU A 443 -4.96 -38.00 19.48
N ASN A 444 -5.57 -39.13 19.13
CA ASN A 444 -5.11 -40.46 19.53
C ASN A 444 -3.91 -40.99 18.69
N ASP A 445 -3.61 -40.37 17.55
CA ASP A 445 -2.44 -40.59 16.69
C ASP A 445 -1.55 -39.35 16.74
N ALA A 446 -0.49 -39.43 17.53
CA ALA A 446 0.45 -38.33 17.73
C ALA A 446 1.16 -37.92 16.44
N ALA A 447 1.51 -38.88 15.56
CA ALA A 447 2.20 -38.57 14.31
C ALA A 447 1.27 -37.77 13.40
N GLU A 448 0.07 -38.28 13.13
CA GLU A 448 -0.90 -37.58 12.28
C GLU A 448 -1.34 -36.24 12.90
N THR A 449 -1.44 -36.14 14.23
CA THR A 449 -1.71 -34.84 14.89
C THR A 449 -0.62 -33.82 14.61
N VAL A 450 0.66 -34.20 14.67
CA VAL A 450 1.78 -33.29 14.34
C VAL A 450 1.76 -32.91 12.86
N ASN A 451 1.34 -33.81 11.97
CA ASN A 451 1.14 -33.50 10.55
C ASN A 451 0.01 -32.48 10.33
N GLU A 452 -1.10 -32.61 11.05
CA GLU A 452 -2.20 -31.65 10.99
C GLU A 452 -1.81 -30.26 11.54
N ILE A 453 -0.94 -30.20 12.56
CA ILE A 453 -0.34 -28.92 12.99
C ILE A 453 0.44 -28.27 11.84
N ALA A 454 1.23 -29.05 11.08
CA ALA A 454 1.95 -28.54 9.91
C ALA A 454 1.00 -28.01 8.83
N SER A 455 -0.09 -28.73 8.57
CA SER A 455 -1.15 -28.32 7.63
C SER A 455 -1.83 -27.02 8.06
N SER A 456 -2.17 -26.88 9.35
CA SER A 456 -2.77 -25.64 9.89
C SER A 456 -1.81 -24.46 9.76
N VAL A 457 -0.53 -24.65 10.12
CA VAL A 457 0.51 -23.60 10.06
C VAL A 457 0.77 -23.17 8.61
N SER A 458 1.07 -24.12 7.71
CA SER A 458 1.42 -23.82 6.32
C SER A 458 0.30 -23.12 5.54
N ARG A 459 -0.95 -23.33 5.94
CA ARG A 459 -2.13 -22.69 5.34
C ARG A 459 -2.25 -21.20 5.68
N VAL A 460 -1.80 -20.76 6.86
CA VAL A 460 -2.11 -19.41 7.38
C VAL A 460 -0.89 -18.57 7.74
N MET A 461 0.28 -19.19 7.97
CA MET A 461 1.51 -18.50 8.29
C MET A 461 2.34 -18.31 7.02
N GLY A 462 2.54 -17.04 6.63
CA GLY A 462 3.46 -16.68 5.54
C GLY A 462 4.89 -16.48 6.03
N GLY A 463 5.80 -16.20 5.08
CA GLY A 463 7.18 -15.82 5.37
C GLY A 463 8.04 -16.94 5.99
N THR A 464 9.20 -16.55 6.50
CA THR A 464 10.21 -17.48 7.03
C THR A 464 9.70 -18.27 8.23
N SER A 465 8.92 -17.65 9.12
CA SER A 465 8.35 -18.34 10.29
C SER A 465 7.40 -19.46 9.88
N GLY A 466 6.51 -19.23 8.91
CA GLY A 466 5.56 -20.24 8.45
C GLY A 466 6.25 -21.50 7.91
N ILE A 467 7.24 -21.32 7.02
CA ILE A 467 7.96 -22.46 6.45
C ILE A 467 8.84 -23.18 7.48
N ILE A 468 9.42 -22.47 8.45
CA ILE A 468 10.22 -23.09 9.52
C ILE A 468 9.35 -24.04 10.35
N TYR A 469 8.18 -23.59 10.80
CA TYR A 469 7.30 -24.42 11.61
C TYR A 469 6.68 -25.58 10.78
N ASP A 470 6.40 -25.38 9.48
CA ASP A 470 6.00 -26.48 8.58
C ASP A 470 7.11 -27.54 8.46
N ILE A 471 8.36 -27.13 8.24
CA ILE A 471 9.52 -28.03 8.20
C ILE A 471 9.69 -28.75 9.55
N PHE A 472 9.60 -28.02 10.66
CA PHE A 472 9.73 -28.55 12.01
C PHE A 472 8.71 -29.66 12.27
N CYS A 473 7.42 -29.37 12.02
CA CYS A 473 6.35 -30.34 12.24
C CYS A 473 6.41 -31.51 11.25
N LYS A 474 6.68 -31.28 9.95
CA LYS A 474 6.79 -32.38 8.98
C LYS A 474 7.96 -33.31 9.25
N ALA A 475 9.08 -32.78 9.74
CA ALA A 475 10.23 -33.60 10.14
C ALA A 475 9.91 -34.45 11.39
N ALA A 476 9.28 -33.85 12.42
CA ALA A 476 8.79 -34.60 13.57
C ALA A 476 7.77 -35.68 13.16
N TYR A 477 6.82 -35.34 12.29
CA TYR A 477 5.85 -36.29 11.73
C TYR A 477 6.54 -37.46 11.04
N ALA A 478 7.44 -37.18 10.08
CA ALA A 478 8.12 -38.21 9.31
C ALA A 478 8.91 -39.15 10.23
N TRP A 479 9.56 -38.60 11.26
CA TRP A 479 10.27 -39.39 12.25
C TRP A 479 9.32 -40.26 13.08
N LEU A 480 8.26 -39.68 13.66
CA LEU A 480 7.26 -40.42 14.43
C LEU A 480 6.62 -41.52 13.60
N LYS A 481 6.14 -41.20 12.39
CA LYS A 481 5.47 -42.16 11.51
C LYS A 481 6.35 -43.37 11.16
N ALA A 482 7.66 -43.15 10.99
CA ALA A 482 8.60 -44.22 10.70
C ALA A 482 8.99 -45.06 11.92
N ASN A 483 8.90 -44.50 13.13
CA ASN A 483 9.48 -45.10 14.35
C ASN A 483 8.46 -45.39 15.47
N SER A 484 7.17 -45.08 15.28
CA SER A 484 6.10 -45.41 16.22
C SER A 484 5.11 -46.39 15.60
N HIS A 485 5.01 -47.60 16.16
CA HIS A 485 4.00 -48.61 15.80
C HIS A 485 2.80 -48.63 16.78
N SER A 486 2.89 -47.89 17.89
CA SER A 486 1.89 -47.80 18.95
C SER A 486 2.08 -46.48 19.76
N VAL A 487 1.66 -46.46 21.02
CA VAL A 487 1.81 -45.37 22.01
C VAL A 487 3.23 -44.76 21.96
N VAL A 488 3.32 -43.45 21.69
CA VAL A 488 4.61 -42.75 21.58
C VAL A 488 5.23 -42.56 22.96
N THR A 489 6.45 -43.03 23.14
CA THR A 489 7.20 -42.91 24.40
C THR A 489 7.85 -41.53 24.55
N PRO A 490 8.20 -41.09 25.78
CA PRO A 490 8.90 -39.83 25.98
C PRO A 490 10.22 -39.73 25.21
N LEU A 491 10.98 -40.82 25.10
CA LEU A 491 12.23 -40.83 24.35
C LEU A 491 12.00 -40.64 22.84
N GLN A 492 10.94 -41.23 22.29
CA GLN A 492 10.54 -41.01 20.89
C GLN A 492 10.10 -39.56 20.63
N TRP A 493 9.46 -38.89 21.59
CA TRP A 493 9.17 -37.45 21.48
C TRP A 493 10.45 -36.61 21.47
N ALA A 494 11.45 -36.96 22.29
CA ALA A 494 12.74 -36.29 22.28
C ALA A 494 13.50 -36.48 20.96
N ASP A 495 13.47 -37.69 20.40
CA ASP A 495 14.08 -37.99 19.09
C ASP A 495 13.37 -37.26 17.94
N ALA A 496 12.04 -37.19 17.98
CA ALA A 496 11.26 -36.43 16.99
C ALA A 496 11.57 -34.92 17.06
N LEU A 497 11.74 -34.37 18.27
CA LEU A 497 12.16 -32.99 18.48
C LEU A 497 13.56 -32.73 17.92
N GLU A 498 14.51 -33.63 18.16
CA GLU A 498 15.87 -33.54 17.61
C GLU A 498 15.85 -33.58 16.07
N ALA A 499 15.06 -34.48 15.47
CA ALA A 499 14.89 -34.56 14.02
C ALA A 499 14.28 -33.27 13.42
N ALA A 500 13.31 -32.67 14.13
CA ALA A 500 12.69 -31.41 13.73
C ALA A 500 13.68 -30.25 13.75
N ILE A 501 14.47 -30.13 14.83
CA ILE A 501 15.53 -29.12 14.98
C ILE A 501 16.60 -29.29 13.89
N ALA A 502 17.01 -30.53 13.62
CA ALA A 502 17.99 -30.83 12.58
C ALA A 502 17.49 -30.43 11.19
N ALA A 503 16.22 -30.67 10.87
CA ALA A 503 15.62 -30.26 9.61
C ALA A 503 15.57 -28.73 9.46
N VAL A 504 15.13 -28.02 10.51
CA VAL A 504 15.12 -26.55 10.52
C VAL A 504 16.53 -25.99 10.37
N SER A 505 17.51 -26.54 11.08
CA SER A 505 18.92 -26.11 10.99
C SER A 505 19.49 -26.35 9.58
N LYS A 506 19.21 -27.52 8.99
CA LYS A 506 19.67 -27.90 7.64
C LYS A 506 19.12 -26.98 6.55
N TYR A 507 17.81 -26.74 6.54
CA TYR A 507 17.15 -25.97 5.48
C TYR A 507 17.17 -24.46 5.73
N GLY A 508 17.20 -24.04 7.00
CA GLY A 508 17.28 -22.63 7.39
C GLY A 508 18.71 -22.09 7.46
N GLY A 509 19.73 -22.95 7.53
CA GLY A 509 21.14 -22.57 7.60
C GLY A 509 21.58 -21.95 8.93
N ALA A 510 20.69 -21.89 9.93
CA ALA A 510 20.98 -21.34 11.25
C ALA A 510 21.49 -22.41 12.22
N SER A 511 22.18 -21.98 13.27
CA SER A 511 22.75 -22.83 14.33
C SER A 511 22.63 -22.14 15.68
N ALA A 512 22.96 -22.85 16.76
CA ALA A 512 23.04 -22.23 18.09
C ALA A 512 24.02 -21.04 18.06
N GLY A 513 23.63 -19.94 18.72
CA GLY A 513 24.32 -18.65 18.74
C GLY A 513 23.92 -17.70 17.62
N TYR A 514 23.04 -18.09 16.68
CA TYR A 514 22.70 -17.26 15.51
C TYR A 514 21.56 -16.28 15.76
N ARG A 515 21.00 -16.29 16.97
CA ARG A 515 19.91 -15.42 17.42
C ARG A 515 18.60 -15.72 16.69
N THR A 516 18.11 -16.96 16.85
CA THR A 516 16.90 -17.50 16.23
C THR A 516 16.14 -18.42 17.19
N LEU A 517 14.99 -18.98 16.78
CA LEU A 517 14.27 -20.01 17.55
C LEU A 517 15.11 -21.23 17.95
N LEU A 518 16.18 -21.53 17.22
CA LEU A 518 17.08 -22.64 17.53
C LEU A 518 17.82 -22.41 18.86
N ASP A 519 18.01 -21.16 19.27
CA ASP A 519 18.64 -20.84 20.56
C ASP A 519 17.77 -21.20 21.76
N ALA A 520 16.46 -21.34 21.56
CA ALA A 520 15.56 -21.94 22.54
C ALA A 520 15.48 -23.46 22.39
N LEU A 521 15.32 -23.97 21.17
CA LEU A 521 15.00 -25.38 20.94
C LEU A 521 16.20 -26.32 21.10
N ILE A 522 17.42 -25.91 20.73
CA ILE A 522 18.62 -26.75 20.86
C ILE A 522 18.93 -27.05 22.33
N PRO A 523 19.00 -26.05 23.25
CA PRO A 523 19.18 -26.34 24.68
C PRO A 523 18.06 -27.19 25.26
N ALA A 524 16.81 -26.96 24.85
CA ALA A 524 15.67 -27.75 25.30
C ALA A 524 15.81 -29.23 24.90
N SER A 525 16.11 -29.50 23.63
CA SER A 525 16.28 -30.86 23.11
C SER A 525 17.45 -31.58 23.79
N ALA A 526 18.57 -30.91 24.01
CA ALA A 526 19.73 -31.47 24.70
C ALA A 526 19.38 -31.90 26.14
N VAL A 527 18.76 -31.02 26.93
CA VAL A 527 18.36 -31.32 28.31
C VAL A 527 17.29 -32.41 28.36
N LEU A 528 16.30 -32.38 27.48
CA LEU A 528 15.26 -33.41 27.44
C LEU A 528 15.87 -34.80 27.17
N LYS A 529 16.78 -34.89 26.18
CA LYS A 529 17.43 -36.14 25.80
C LYS A 529 18.34 -36.67 26.91
N GLU A 530 19.13 -35.81 27.52
CA GLU A 530 20.02 -36.15 28.64
C GLU A 530 19.23 -36.74 29.82
N ARG A 531 18.19 -36.03 30.27
CA ARG A 531 17.39 -36.41 31.44
C ARG A 531 16.62 -37.71 31.23
N LEU A 532 15.99 -37.87 30.08
CA LEU A 532 15.29 -39.12 29.74
C LEU A 532 16.25 -40.31 29.63
N SER A 533 17.46 -40.10 29.09
CA SER A 533 18.47 -41.16 28.99
C SER A 533 19.05 -41.55 30.36
N ALA A 534 19.06 -40.62 31.32
CA ALA A 534 19.44 -40.87 32.72
C ALA A 534 18.35 -41.62 33.52
N GLY A 535 17.15 -41.79 32.96
CA GLY A 535 16.01 -42.43 33.63
C GLY A 535 15.23 -41.51 34.55
N ASP A 536 15.39 -40.18 34.42
CA ASP A 536 14.60 -39.20 35.17
C ASP A 536 13.10 -39.31 34.80
N ASP A 537 12.24 -38.89 35.72
CA ASP A 537 10.79 -38.81 35.47
C ASP A 537 10.50 -37.96 34.22
N PRO A 538 9.74 -38.46 33.23
CA PRO A 538 9.50 -37.76 31.97
C PRO A 538 8.85 -36.38 32.10
N VAL A 539 7.97 -36.19 33.09
CA VAL A 539 7.28 -34.91 33.31
C VAL A 539 8.27 -33.88 33.84
N ASN A 540 9.08 -34.26 34.84
CA ASN A 540 10.13 -33.39 35.36
C ASN A 540 11.21 -33.10 34.29
N ALA A 541 11.59 -34.09 33.49
CA ALA A 541 12.53 -33.90 32.38
C ALA A 541 11.99 -32.87 31.36
N PHE A 542 10.70 -32.92 31.01
CA PHE A 542 10.09 -31.96 30.10
C PHE A 542 10.05 -30.55 30.69
N VAL A 543 9.74 -30.40 31.98
CA VAL A 543 9.77 -29.10 32.66
C VAL A 543 11.18 -28.51 32.68
N LEU A 544 12.19 -29.29 33.07
CA LEU A 544 13.60 -28.84 33.07
C LEU A 544 14.08 -28.44 31.66
N SER A 545 13.68 -29.20 30.63
CA SER A 545 13.99 -28.84 29.25
C SER A 545 13.33 -27.53 28.83
N SER A 546 12.15 -27.21 29.35
CA SER A 546 11.47 -25.94 29.06
C SER A 546 12.12 -24.74 29.76
N GLU A 547 12.73 -24.95 30.91
CA GLU A 547 13.54 -23.94 31.58
C GLU A 547 14.82 -23.65 30.78
N ALA A 548 15.44 -24.68 30.22
CA ALA A 548 16.57 -24.52 29.30
C ALA A 548 16.16 -23.77 28.01
N ALA A 549 14.97 -24.03 27.48
CA ALA A 549 14.42 -23.28 26.34
C ALA A 549 14.29 -21.78 26.64
N LEU A 550 13.76 -21.45 27.81
CA LEU A 550 13.58 -20.06 28.25
C LEU A 550 14.92 -19.37 28.47
N ALA A 551 15.86 -20.02 29.16
CA ALA A 551 17.21 -19.47 29.36
C ALA A 551 17.93 -19.24 28.01
N GLY A 552 17.79 -20.17 27.07
CA GLY A 552 18.29 -20.03 25.71
C GLY A 552 17.69 -18.82 24.99
N ALA A 553 16.37 -18.67 25.02
CA ALA A 553 15.68 -17.52 24.44
C ALA A 553 16.09 -16.18 25.08
N GLU A 554 16.25 -16.12 26.40
CA GLU A 554 16.69 -14.90 27.09
C GLU A 554 18.14 -14.52 26.74
N SER A 555 19.01 -15.52 26.57
CA SER A 555 20.42 -15.32 26.24
C SER A 555 20.67 -14.67 24.88
N THR A 556 19.66 -14.68 23.99
CA THR A 556 19.72 -14.06 22.66
C THR A 556 19.99 -12.55 22.69
N LYS A 557 19.72 -11.87 23.81
CA LYS A 557 20.13 -10.46 24.03
C LYS A 557 21.64 -10.25 23.99
N HIS A 558 22.40 -11.31 24.25
CA HIS A 558 23.86 -11.27 24.32
C HIS A 558 24.52 -11.88 23.09
N MET A 559 23.75 -12.25 22.07
CA MET A 559 24.22 -12.89 20.85
C MET A 559 24.35 -11.88 19.71
N GLN A 560 25.31 -12.13 18.82
CA GLN A 560 25.36 -11.47 17.53
C GLN A 560 24.46 -12.24 16.56
N ALA A 561 23.55 -11.52 15.90
CA ALA A 561 22.68 -12.13 14.91
C ALA A 561 23.47 -12.53 13.65
N GLN A 562 23.35 -13.78 13.24
CA GLN A 562 23.96 -14.28 11.99
C GLN A 562 22.89 -14.74 10.98
N ALA A 563 21.63 -14.78 11.38
CA ALA A 563 20.51 -15.17 10.54
C ALA A 563 19.31 -14.25 10.74
N GLY A 564 18.38 -14.28 9.77
CA GLY A 564 17.16 -13.48 9.79
C GLY A 564 17.40 -11.98 9.62
N ARG A 565 16.35 -11.18 9.81
CA ARG A 565 16.43 -9.70 9.68
C ARG A 565 17.29 -9.06 10.77
N SER A 566 17.40 -9.70 11.93
CA SER A 566 18.27 -9.30 13.03
C SER A 566 19.74 -9.16 12.62
N ALA A 567 20.20 -9.88 11.59
CA ALA A 567 21.59 -9.80 11.11
C ALA A 567 21.95 -8.43 10.48
N TYR A 568 20.96 -7.60 10.13
CA TYR A 568 21.17 -6.25 9.58
C TYR A 568 21.17 -5.14 10.65
N VAL A 569 21.00 -5.51 11.92
CA VAL A 569 20.77 -4.56 13.03
C VAL A 569 22.03 -4.45 13.88
N SER A 570 22.31 -3.25 14.41
CA SER A 570 23.49 -3.02 15.24
C SER A 570 23.40 -3.75 16.59
N GLY A 571 24.56 -4.11 17.14
CA GLY A 571 24.66 -4.84 18.41
C GLY A 571 23.93 -4.15 19.59
N ASP A 572 23.97 -2.82 19.67
CA ASP A 572 23.29 -2.06 20.73
C ASP A 572 21.77 -2.23 20.69
N ILE A 573 21.18 -2.28 19.49
CA ILE A 573 19.74 -2.49 19.31
C ILE A 573 19.38 -3.95 19.59
N LEU A 574 20.22 -4.90 19.15
CA LEU A 574 20.04 -6.33 19.44
C LEU A 574 20.02 -6.63 20.93
N ALA A 575 20.83 -5.91 21.73
CA ALA A 575 20.89 -6.07 23.18
C ALA A 575 19.65 -5.55 23.92
N SER A 576 18.84 -4.71 23.28
CA SER A 576 17.66 -4.10 23.90
C SER A 576 16.48 -5.05 24.09
N VAL A 577 16.39 -6.11 23.29
CA VAL A 577 15.28 -7.08 23.27
C VAL A 577 15.77 -8.49 22.96
N PRO A 578 15.11 -9.54 23.48
CA PRO A 578 15.43 -10.91 23.07
C PRO A 578 14.97 -11.15 21.62
N ASP A 579 15.42 -12.23 21.01
CA ASP A 579 14.94 -12.67 19.71
C ASP A 579 13.45 -13.06 19.78
N PRO A 580 12.58 -12.46 18.95
CA PRO A 580 11.16 -12.78 18.95
C PRO A 580 10.88 -14.26 18.64
N GLY A 581 11.62 -14.86 17.70
CA GLY A 581 11.46 -16.26 17.33
C GLY A 581 11.82 -17.21 18.47
N ALA A 582 12.93 -16.95 19.17
CA ALA A 582 13.34 -17.70 20.36
C ALA A 582 12.34 -17.58 21.51
N MET A 583 11.84 -16.37 21.78
CA MET A 583 10.85 -16.17 22.85
C MET A 583 9.51 -16.85 22.54
N ALA A 584 9.06 -16.79 21.27
CA ALA A 584 7.88 -17.51 20.84
C ALA A 584 8.08 -19.03 21.03
N ALA A 585 9.25 -19.55 20.63
CA ALA A 585 9.61 -20.95 20.76
C ALA A 585 9.61 -21.46 22.20
N ALA A 586 10.32 -20.74 23.08
CA ALA A 586 10.37 -21.06 24.50
C ALA A 586 8.99 -20.99 25.16
N SER A 587 8.16 -20.02 24.76
CA SER A 587 6.85 -19.79 25.38
C SER A 587 5.86 -20.92 25.09
N TRP A 588 5.73 -21.36 23.83
CA TRP A 588 4.82 -22.48 23.50
C TRP A 588 5.33 -23.80 24.09
N TYR A 589 6.65 -24.01 24.08
CA TYR A 589 7.28 -25.23 24.61
C TYR A 589 7.09 -25.34 26.13
N ARG A 590 7.29 -24.24 26.85
CA ARG A 590 7.05 -24.17 28.31
C ARG A 590 5.59 -24.33 28.68
N ALA A 591 4.67 -23.71 27.93
CA ALA A 591 3.24 -23.87 28.18
C ALA A 591 2.80 -25.33 28.00
N ALA A 592 3.30 -26.01 26.97
CA ALA A 592 3.07 -27.44 26.80
C ALA A 592 3.61 -28.25 27.98
N ALA A 593 4.84 -28.02 28.41
CA ALA A 593 5.46 -28.74 29.53
C ALA A 593 4.68 -28.62 30.85
N LEU A 594 4.24 -27.40 31.19
CA LEU A 594 3.45 -27.15 32.38
C LEU A 594 2.06 -27.79 32.30
N ALA A 595 1.40 -27.73 31.14
CA ALA A 595 0.10 -28.37 30.95
C ALA A 595 0.17 -29.90 31.07
N VAL A 596 1.24 -30.51 30.56
CA VAL A 596 1.50 -31.95 30.74
C VAL A 596 1.66 -32.27 32.23
N LYS A 597 2.44 -31.48 32.97
CA LYS A 597 2.60 -31.66 34.42
C LYS A 597 1.26 -31.59 35.17
N ASP A 598 0.45 -30.59 34.90
CA ASP A 598 -0.84 -30.39 35.57
C ASP A 598 -1.80 -31.56 35.29
N LYS A 599 -1.81 -32.08 34.05
CA LYS A 599 -2.63 -33.25 33.68
C LYS A 599 -2.17 -34.53 34.38
N TYR A 600 -0.86 -34.74 34.53
CA TYR A 600 -0.33 -35.89 35.27
C TYR A 600 -0.58 -35.80 36.78
N GLN A 601 -0.65 -34.60 37.36
CA GLN A 601 -0.99 -34.40 38.77
C GLN A 601 -2.50 -34.51 39.06
N SER A 602 -3.33 -34.34 38.02
CA SER A 602 -4.80 -34.39 38.11
C SER A 602 -5.41 -35.74 37.69
N SER A 603 -4.59 -36.67 37.18
CA SER A 603 -4.97 -38.03 36.77
C SER A 603 -4.56 -39.04 37.83
#